data_AF-A0A2V6M486-F1
#
_entry.id   AF-A0A2V6M486-F1
#
_cell.length_a   1.000
_cell.length_b   1.000
_cell.length_c   1.000
_cell.angle_alpha   90.00
_cell.angle_beta   90.00
_cell.angle_gamma   90.00
#
_symmetry.space_group_name_H-M   'P 1'
#
loop_
_entity.id
_entity.type
_entity.pdbx_description
1 polymer ?
#
loop_
_entity_poly.entity_id
_entity_poly.type
_entity_poly.pdbx_seq_one_letter_code
_entity_poly.pdbx_strand_id
1 'polypeptide(L)'
;AKKVRDQAMGVASPLQLYSYARGLQAQKRSDEAMAIFKTVAAKAPETVPGHLASARLKSAAGDFDGALAEAKAAEAAATIDAQKQNIRILIGRLQSKQDINK
;
A
#
# COMPACT_ATOMS: atom_id res chain seq x y z
N ALA A 1 9.89 16.33 17.98
CA ALA A 1 8.92 15.97 16.91
C ALA A 1 9.22 14.62 16.24
N LYS A 2 10.37 14.44 15.57
CA LYS A 2 10.71 13.21 14.81
C LYS A 2 10.65 11.92 15.65
N LYS A 3 11.28 11.92 16.83
CA LYS A 3 11.32 10.75 17.74
C LYS A 3 9.95 10.29 18.24
N VAL A 4 9.03 11.23 18.50
CA VAL A 4 7.64 10.92 18.92
C VAL A 4 6.84 10.34 17.76
N ARG A 5 7.03 10.86 16.53
CA ARG A 5 6.44 10.28 15.32
C ARG A 5 6.95 8.85 15.11
N ASP A 6 8.26 8.64 15.20
CA ASP A 6 8.86 7.32 14.98
C ASP A 6 8.41 6.28 16.02
N GLN A 7 8.25 6.69 17.29
CA GLN A 7 7.67 5.85 18.34
C GLN A 7 6.18 5.54 18.10
N ALA A 8 5.37 6.53 17.72
CA ALA A 8 3.95 6.34 17.39
C ALA A 8 3.77 5.40 16.18
N MET A 9 4.67 5.48 15.20
CA MET A 9 4.68 4.59 14.04
C MET A 9 5.14 3.16 14.38
N GLY A 10 5.87 2.99 15.49
CA GLY A 10 6.29 1.68 16.00
C GLY A 10 5.13 0.87 16.59
N VAL A 11 4.18 1.55 17.24
CA VAL A 11 3.00 0.95 17.89
C VAL A 11 1.75 0.91 17.01
N ALA A 12 1.68 1.73 15.96
CA ALA A 12 0.54 1.76 15.05
C ALA A 12 0.39 0.43 14.29
N SER A 13 -0.86 -0.01 14.11
CA SER A 13 -1.14 -1.21 13.33
C SER A 13 -0.78 -1.00 11.85
N PRO A 14 -0.44 -2.06 11.09
CA PRO A 14 -0.15 -1.95 9.66
C PRO A 14 -1.27 -1.25 8.87
N LEU A 15 -2.53 -1.46 9.27
CA LEU A 15 -3.69 -0.81 8.67
C LEU A 15 -3.71 0.71 8.92
N GLN A 16 -3.40 1.15 10.14
CA GLN A 16 -3.31 2.58 10.49
C GLN A 16 -2.20 3.27 9.71
N LEU A 17 -1.01 2.64 9.66
CA LEU A 17 0.14 3.14 8.91
C LEU A 17 -0.17 3.25 7.42
N TYR A 18 -0.78 2.22 6.84
CA TYR A 18 -1.19 2.21 5.44
C TYR A 18 -2.20 3.34 5.16
N SER A 19 -3.21 3.50 6.01
CA SER A 19 -4.24 4.53 5.86
C SER A 19 -3.65 5.94 5.97
N TYR A 20 -2.72 6.13 6.91
CA TYR A 20 -2.00 7.40 7.06
C TYR A 20 -1.15 7.73 5.82
N ALA A 21 -0.42 6.75 5.27
CA ALA A 21 0.32 6.92 4.02
C ALA A 21 -0.59 7.32 2.85
N ARG A 22 -1.77 6.69 2.72
CA ARG A 22 -2.78 7.11 1.72
C ARG A 22 -3.24 8.56 1.92
N GLY A 23 -3.44 8.99 3.16
CA GLY A 23 -3.75 10.38 3.50
C GLY A 23 -2.64 11.36 3.11
N LEU A 24 -1.37 10.96 3.23
CA LEU A 24 -0.23 11.76 2.77
C LEU A 24 -0.19 11.87 1.24
N GLN A 25 -0.48 10.79 0.50
CA GLN A 25 -0.58 10.85 -0.97
C GLN A 25 -1.65 11.86 -1.42
N ALA A 26 -2.82 11.86 -0.78
CA ALA A 26 -3.89 12.81 -1.07
C ALA A 26 -3.47 14.28 -0.83
N GLN A 27 -2.53 14.49 0.10
CA GLN A 27 -1.92 15.80 0.39
C GLN A 27 -0.72 16.12 -0.51
N LYS A 28 -0.50 15.36 -1.60
CA LYS A 28 0.67 15.48 -2.50
C LYS A 28 2.02 15.25 -1.81
N ARG A 29 2.04 14.59 -0.65
CA ARG A 29 3.25 14.23 0.12
C ARG A 29 3.68 12.80 -0.20
N SER A 30 3.88 12.53 -1.49
CA SER A 30 4.12 11.17 -2.00
C SER A 30 5.39 10.52 -1.44
N ASP A 31 6.48 11.28 -1.29
CA ASP A 31 7.75 10.73 -0.78
C ASP A 31 7.62 10.22 0.66
N GLU A 32 6.93 10.99 1.51
CA GLU A 32 6.65 10.57 2.88
C GLU A 32 5.71 9.37 2.92
N ALA A 33 4.69 9.33 2.04
CA ALA A 33 3.83 8.16 1.92
C ALA A 33 4.61 6.90 1.52
N MET A 34 5.53 7.01 0.54
CA MET A 34 6.35 5.89 0.08
C MET A 34 7.26 5.36 1.18
N ALA A 35 7.85 6.22 2.01
CA ALA A 35 8.63 5.78 3.17
C ALA A 35 7.79 4.96 4.16
N ILE A 36 6.53 5.34 4.36
CA ILE A 36 5.61 4.63 5.26
C ILE A 36 5.15 3.31 4.63
N PHE A 37 4.87 3.27 3.32
CA PHE A 37 4.56 2.00 2.65
C PHE A 37 5.69 0.99 2.76
N LYS A 38 6.97 1.40 2.67
CA LYS A 38 8.12 0.50 2.93
C LYS A 38 8.04 -0.11 4.33
N THR A 39 7.66 0.69 5.32
CA THR A 39 7.50 0.24 6.71
C THR A 39 6.34 -0.74 6.84
N VAL A 40 5.20 -0.49 6.18
CA VAL A 40 4.03 -1.38 6.20
C VAL A 40 4.35 -2.72 5.54
N ALA A 41 4.96 -2.70 4.34
CA ALA A 41 5.33 -3.90 3.60
C ALA A 41 6.30 -4.78 4.41
N ALA A 42 7.28 -4.17 5.11
CA ALA A 42 8.21 -4.91 5.96
C ALA A 42 7.57 -5.46 7.25
N LYS A 43 6.66 -4.71 7.87
CA LYS A 43 6.02 -5.12 9.15
C LYS A 43 4.98 -6.22 8.98
N ALA A 44 4.30 -6.27 7.84
CA ALA A 44 3.15 -7.16 7.67
C ALA A 44 3.03 -7.70 6.23
N PRO A 45 4.08 -8.35 5.69
CA PRO A 45 4.20 -8.68 4.27
C PRO A 45 3.02 -9.49 3.72
N GLU A 46 2.51 -10.45 4.49
CA GLU A 46 1.45 -11.38 4.08
C GLU A 46 0.02 -10.87 4.37
N THR A 47 -0.13 -9.59 4.70
CA THR A 47 -1.43 -8.99 5.03
C THR A 47 -1.91 -8.11 3.89
N VAL A 48 -3.22 -7.86 3.80
CA VAL A 48 -3.79 -6.91 2.85
C VAL A 48 -3.06 -5.56 2.83
N PRO A 49 -2.81 -4.86 3.96
CA PRO A 49 -2.04 -3.61 3.94
C PRO A 49 -0.59 -3.78 3.50
N GLY A 50 0.06 -4.92 3.82
CA GLY A 50 1.42 -5.23 3.36
C GLY A 50 1.51 -5.39 1.85
N HIS A 51 0.70 -6.28 1.29
CA HIS A 51 0.60 -6.48 -0.16
C HIS A 51 0.21 -5.19 -0.89
N LEU A 52 -0.78 -4.43 -0.40
CA LEU A 52 -1.17 -3.16 -1.02
C LEU A 52 -0.10 -2.06 -0.92
N ALA A 53 0.75 -2.09 0.10
CA ALA A 53 1.90 -1.22 0.21
C ALA A 53 3.00 -1.63 -0.78
N SER A 54 3.31 -2.93 -0.87
CA SER A 54 4.25 -3.50 -1.84
C SER A 54 3.81 -3.19 -3.29
N ALA A 55 2.53 -3.39 -3.61
CA ALA A 55 1.96 -3.05 -4.91
C ALA A 55 2.17 -1.58 -5.29
N ARG A 56 2.01 -0.65 -4.34
CA ARG A 56 2.22 0.79 -4.59
C ARG A 56 3.68 1.12 -4.85
N LEU A 57 4.59 0.54 -4.06
CA LEU A 57 6.03 0.73 -4.22
C LEU A 57 6.50 0.23 -5.58
N LYS A 58 6.09 -0.98 -5.97
CA LYS A 58 6.41 -1.58 -7.27
C LYS A 58 5.80 -0.79 -8.43
N SER A 59 4.54 -0.37 -8.29
CA SER A 59 3.86 0.44 -9.29
C SER A 59 4.53 1.80 -9.51
N ALA A 60 4.98 2.46 -8.44
CA ALA A 60 5.75 3.71 -8.51
C ALA A 60 7.13 3.51 -9.16
N ALA A 61 7.73 2.32 -9.03
CA ALA A 61 8.98 1.95 -9.68
C ALA A 61 8.80 1.49 -11.14
N GLY A 62 7.57 1.45 -11.66
CA GLY A 62 7.26 0.95 -13.00
C GLY A 62 7.22 -0.58 -13.12
N ASP A 63 7.39 -1.31 -12.01
CA ASP A 63 7.23 -2.76 -11.94
C ASP A 63 5.74 -3.11 -11.83
N PHE A 64 5.02 -2.97 -12.94
CA PHE A 64 3.57 -3.23 -12.98
C PHE A 64 3.22 -4.71 -12.80
N ASP A 65 4.07 -5.61 -13.29
CA ASP A 65 3.85 -7.06 -13.16
C ASP A 65 4.03 -7.51 -11.70
N GLY A 66 5.08 -7.04 -11.03
CA GLY A 66 5.26 -7.27 -9.61
C GLY A 66 4.20 -6.58 -8.76
N ALA A 67 3.75 -5.38 -9.14
CA ALA A 67 2.64 -4.71 -8.46
C ALA A 67 1.33 -5.48 -8.62
N LEU A 68 1.07 -6.04 -9.80
CA LEU A 68 -0.11 -6.85 -10.09
C LEU A 68 -0.11 -8.14 -9.26
N ALA A 69 1.04 -8.81 -9.12
CA ALA A 69 1.19 -9.99 -8.28
C ALA A 69 0.82 -9.69 -6.82
N GLU A 70 1.32 -8.58 -6.27
CA GLU A 70 0.99 -8.13 -4.92
C GLU A 70 -0.48 -7.75 -4.76
N ALA A 71 -1.07 -7.06 -5.75
CA ALA A 71 -2.49 -6.71 -5.70
C ALA A 71 -3.39 -7.96 -5.70
N LYS A 72 -3.03 -9.02 -6.44
CA LYS A 72 -3.74 -10.31 -6.39
C LYS A 72 -3.57 -11.02 -5.05
N ALA A 73 -2.38 -10.98 -4.45
CA ALA A 73 -2.16 -11.52 -3.11
C ALA A 73 -3.00 -10.76 -2.05
N ALA A 74 -3.10 -9.43 -2.17
CA ALA A 74 -4.00 -8.63 -1.34
C ALA A 74 -5.47 -9.03 -1.50
N GLU A 75 -5.93 -9.30 -2.72
CA GLU A 75 -7.30 -9.76 -2.97
C GLU A 75 -7.57 -11.11 -2.30
N ALA A 76 -6.63 -12.05 -2.43
CA ALA A 76 -6.72 -13.38 -1.83
C ALA A 76 -6.73 -13.34 -0.28
N ALA A 77 -5.94 -12.42 0.31
CA ALA A 77 -5.89 -12.22 1.76
C ALA A 77 -7.10 -11.45 2.32
N ALA A 78 -7.87 -10.75 1.48
CA ALA A 78 -9.04 -10.00 1.90
C ALA A 78 -10.21 -10.95 2.21
N THR A 79 -10.90 -10.70 3.32
CA THR A 79 -12.12 -11.45 3.71
C THR A 79 -13.41 -10.65 3.49
N ILE A 80 -13.29 -9.34 3.26
CA ILE A 80 -14.42 -8.41 3.09
C ILE A 80 -14.65 -8.15 1.59
N ASP A 81 -15.87 -8.39 1.10
CA ASP A 81 -16.18 -8.27 -0.34
C ASP A 81 -15.98 -6.86 -0.89
N ALA A 82 -16.41 -5.83 -0.14
CA ALA A 82 -16.18 -4.45 -0.54
C ALA A 82 -14.68 -4.12 -0.70
N GLN A 83 -13.83 -4.71 0.16
CA GLN A 83 -12.38 -4.57 0.04
C GLN A 83 -11.86 -5.29 -1.20
N LYS A 84 -12.31 -6.52 -1.48
CA LYS A 84 -11.95 -7.26 -2.71
C LYS A 84 -12.31 -6.48 -3.96
N GLN A 85 -13.51 -5.90 -4.03
CA GLN A 85 -13.93 -5.10 -5.18
C GLN A 85 -13.03 -3.89 -5.40
N ASN A 86 -12.66 -3.18 -4.33
CA ASN A 86 -11.70 -2.07 -4.43
C ASN A 86 -10.32 -2.53 -4.93
N ILE A 87 -9.86 -3.72 -4.51
CA ILE A 87 -8.58 -4.28 -4.96
C ILE A 87 -8.65 -4.68 -6.44
N ARG A 88 -9.77 -5.24 -6.91
CA ARG A 88 -9.99 -5.57 -8.33
C ARG A 88 -9.89 -4.36 -9.25
N ILE A 89 -10.33 -3.18 -8.80
CA ILE A 89 -10.15 -1.93 -9.56
C ILE A 89 -8.65 -1.61 -9.71
N LEU A 90 -7.84 -1.79 -8.66
CA LEU A 90 -6.39 -1.60 -8.73
C LEU A 90 -5.74 -2.63 -9.66
N ILE A 91 -6.17 -3.89 -9.59
CA ILE A 91 -5.73 -4.96 -10.49
C ILE A 91 -5.97 -4.57 -11.96
N GLY A 92 -7.17 -4.08 -12.30
CA GLY A 92 -7.49 -3.65 -13.66
C GLY A 92 -6.59 -2.50 -14.16
N ARG A 93 -6.29 -1.53 -13.30
CA ARG A 93 -5.34 -0.45 -13.61
C ARG A 93 -3.93 -1.00 -13.87
N LEU A 94 -3.45 -1.90 -13.02
CA LEU A 94 -2.13 -2.51 -13.15
C LEU A 94 -2.00 -3.39 -14.40
N GLN A 95 -3.05 -4.12 -14.77
CA GLN A 95 -3.11 -4.88 -16.03
C GLN A 95 -2.97 -3.97 -17.25
N SER A 96 -3.48 -2.74 -17.15
CA SER A 96 -3.32 -1.68 -18.16
C SER A 96 -2.02 -0.88 -18.00
N LYS A 97 -1.07 -1.35 -17.18
CA LYS A 97 0.21 -0.69 -16.86
C LYS A 97 0.04 0.75 -16.35
N GLN A 98 -1.06 1.01 -15.64
CA GLN A 98 -1.32 2.30 -15.02
C GLN A 98 -0.82 2.32 -13.59
N ASP A 99 -0.10 3.39 -13.24
CA ASP A 99 0.36 3.61 -11.87
C ASP A 99 -0.83 3.81 -10.93
N ILE A 100 -0.94 2.98 -9.89
CA ILE A 100 -2.03 3.02 -8.91
C ILE A 100 -1.84 4.09 -7.82
N ASN A 101 -0.76 4.87 -7.90
CA ASN A 101 -0.52 6.03 -7.05
C ASN A 101 -1.08 7.34 -7.62
N LYS A 102 -1.57 7.32 -8.87
CA LYS A 102 -2.15 8.47 -9.57
C LYS A 102 -3.67 8.51 -9.51
#